data_AF-A0A2D6E338-F1
#
_entry.id   AF-A0A2D6E338-F1
#
_cell.length_a   1.000
_cell.length_b   1.000
_cell.length_c   1.000
_cell.angle_alpha   90.00
_cell.angle_beta   90.00
_cell.angle_gamma   90.00
#
_symmetry.space_group_name_H-M   'P 1'
#
loop_
_entity.id
_entity.type
_entity.pdbx_description
1 polymer ?
#
loop_
_entity_poly.entity_id
_entity_poly.type
_entity_poly.pdbx_seq_one_letter_code
_entity_poly.pdbx_strand_id
1 'polypeptide(L)'
;MSNIFYIIPLVIIVASLLAILVLILRKLPQLRAISVKDMRSEQNKKVKNQLIAKRLTRLSRQASDQIKPVLIPILKEFKTAGKKLQTRAKELEIENKKRKQDKINKQKNEDPVADTQNVEVAIARAEKFREAGNFKKAEEAYVALLKTDSKNLNAYEGLTEVYLMAKEYGQAEETCRYVIKLVGKVKAGDKTKLHHLAVCRADLGEIYKAMGKPDKALDEFRKAVKLQPNNPRYLDLLLKICILLKNRSLAEETLARLEDVDSSNRKLKDLRKQIEKLSKVS
;
A
#
# COMPACT_ATOMS: atom_id res chain seq x y z
N MET A 1 -26.99 -10.72 24.20
CA MET A 1 -27.36 -9.52 23.41
C MET A 1 -28.70 -8.91 23.87
N SER A 2 -29.21 -9.27 25.05
CA SER A 2 -30.60 -9.03 25.47
C SER A 2 -30.82 -7.80 26.37
N ASN A 3 -29.79 -7.26 27.03
CA ASN A 3 -30.00 -6.20 28.04
C ASN A 3 -30.12 -4.77 27.46
N ILE A 4 -29.61 -4.51 26.25
CA ILE A 4 -29.65 -3.16 25.64
C ILE A 4 -31.07 -2.72 25.26
N PHE A 5 -31.92 -3.67 24.86
CA PHE A 5 -33.31 -3.38 24.49
C PHE A 5 -34.19 -2.95 25.68
N TYR A 6 -33.82 -3.31 26.91
CA TYR A 6 -34.56 -2.92 28.12
C TYR A 6 -34.12 -1.56 28.69
N ILE A 7 -32.95 -1.06 28.30
CA ILE A 7 -32.40 0.20 28.82
C ILE A 7 -33.13 1.41 28.20
N ILE A 8 -33.44 1.36 26.91
CA ILE A 8 -34.14 2.43 26.19
C ILE A 8 -35.54 2.71 26.80
N PRO A 9 -36.43 1.72 26.98
CA PRO A 9 -37.74 1.95 27.61
C PRO A 9 -37.61 2.38 29.07
N LEU A 10 -36.62 1.89 29.82
CA LEU A 10 -36.38 2.33 31.20
C LEU A 10 -36.03 3.82 31.29
N VAL A 11 -35.17 4.32 30.40
CA VAL A 11 -34.81 5.75 30.34
C VAL A 11 -36.03 6.60 30.00
N ILE A 12 -36.88 6.14 29.08
CA ILE A 12 -38.13 6.81 28.72
C ILE A 12 -39.10 6.85 29.92
N ILE A 13 -39.23 5.74 30.66
CA ILE A 13 -40.07 5.65 31.86
C ILE A 13 -39.57 6.62 32.94
N VAL A 14 -38.26 6.67 33.20
CA VAL A 14 -37.66 7.57 34.20
C VAL A 14 -37.82 9.05 33.80
N ALA A 15 -37.59 9.38 32.52
CA ALA A 15 -37.80 10.73 32.01
C ALA A 15 -39.28 11.17 32.13
N SER A 16 -40.21 10.25 31.86
CA SER A 16 -41.65 10.47 31.99
C SER A 16 -42.06 10.69 33.45
N LEU A 17 -41.53 9.89 34.38
CA LEU A 17 -41.77 10.02 35.82
C LEU A 17 -41.24 11.35 36.37
N LEU A 18 -40.05 11.79 35.92
CA LEU A 18 -39.50 13.10 36.28
C LEU A 18 -40.36 14.25 35.75
N ALA A 19 -40.86 14.16 34.52
CA ALA A 19 -41.77 15.16 33.95
C ALA A 19 -43.10 15.25 34.73
N ILE A 20 -43.68 14.11 35.10
CA ILE A 20 -44.90 14.04 35.93
C ILE A 20 -44.65 14.64 37.32
N LEU A 21 -43.51 14.33 37.94
CA LEU A 21 -43.15 14.86 39.25
C LEU A 21 -43.03 16.40 39.23
N VAL A 22 -42.39 16.96 38.19
CA VAL A 22 -42.29 18.42 37.99
C VAL A 22 -43.67 19.06 37.78
N LEU A 23 -44.57 18.41 37.04
CA LEU A 23 -45.95 18.87 36.85
C LEU A 23 -46.74 18.91 38.17
N ILE A 24 -46.61 17.88 39.01
CA ILE A 24 -47.30 17.81 40.32
C ILE A 24 -46.76 18.90 41.27
N LEU A 25 -45.43 19.10 41.31
CA LEU A 25 -44.81 20.13 42.14
C LEU A 25 -45.24 21.55 41.74
N ARG A 26 -45.43 21.80 40.44
CA ARG A 26 -45.95 23.09 39.94
C ARG A 26 -47.40 23.38 40.31
N LYS A 27 -48.23 22.35 40.53
CA LYS A 27 -49.67 22.53 40.89
C LYS A 27 -49.94 22.61 42.39
N LEU A 28 -48.99 22.23 43.25
CA LEU A 28 -49.13 22.34 44.71
C LEU A 28 -49.50 23.74 45.28
N PRO A 29 -49.04 24.89 44.74
CA PRO A 29 -49.42 26.19 45.29
C PRO A 29 -50.92 26.54 45.14
N GLN A 30 -51.65 25.86 44.25
CA GLN A 30 -53.07 26.15 43.98
C GLN A 30 -54.03 25.54 45.02
N LEU A 31 -53.58 24.63 45.88
CA LEU A 31 -54.40 23.97 46.92
C LEU A 31 -54.37 24.70 48.29
N ARG A 32 -53.87 25.93 48.36
CA ARG A 32 -53.67 26.71 49.61
C ARG A 32 -54.49 28.01 49.69
N ALA A 33 -55.72 28.02 49.18
CA ALA A 33 -56.63 29.16 49.32
C ALA A 33 -57.80 28.82 50.27
N ILE A 34 -57.58 28.98 51.57
CA ILE A 34 -58.53 29.51 52.58
C ILE A 34 -57.64 30.04 53.71
N SER A 35 -57.69 31.35 53.94
CA SER A 35 -56.94 32.06 54.99
C SER A 35 -57.91 32.99 55.69
N VAL A 36 -58.16 32.76 56.98
CA VAL A 36 -58.66 33.77 57.90
C VAL A 36 -57.55 34.08 58.91
N LYS A 37 -57.41 35.38 59.13
CA LYS A 37 -56.56 36.19 60.00
C LYS A 37 -55.87 35.55 61.24
N ASP A 38 -54.71 36.16 61.53
CA ASP A 38 -54.10 36.47 62.84
C ASP A 38 -52.78 35.80 63.26
N MET A 39 -51.99 36.64 63.94
CA MET A 39 -50.56 36.56 64.34
C MET A 39 -50.17 35.33 65.17
N ARG A 40 -50.21 34.14 64.56
CA ARG A 40 -49.54 32.90 65.01
C ARG A 40 -48.98 32.08 63.81
N SER A 41 -48.62 32.79 62.73
CA SER A 41 -48.37 32.21 61.40
C SER A 41 -46.94 31.69 61.18
N GLU A 42 -45.94 32.21 61.90
CA GLU A 42 -44.54 31.78 61.73
C GLU A 42 -44.18 30.48 62.47
N GLN A 43 -44.66 30.29 63.70
CA GLN A 43 -44.41 29.06 64.44
C GLN A 43 -45.12 27.87 63.78
N ASN A 44 -46.37 28.07 63.31
CA ASN A 44 -47.11 27.03 62.60
C ASN A 44 -46.54 26.71 61.22
N LYS A 45 -45.95 27.67 60.49
CA LYS A 45 -45.22 27.38 59.23
C LYS A 45 -43.93 26.61 59.48
N LYS A 46 -43.13 26.97 60.50
CA LYS A 46 -41.90 26.26 60.86
C LYS A 46 -42.20 24.84 61.35
N VAL A 47 -43.20 24.65 62.21
CA VAL A 47 -43.62 23.33 62.69
C VAL A 47 -44.22 22.50 61.56
N LYS A 48 -45.06 23.08 60.68
CA LYS A 48 -45.63 22.37 59.51
C LYS A 48 -44.56 22.02 58.47
N ASN A 49 -43.59 22.90 58.22
CA ASN A 49 -42.45 22.63 57.34
C ASN A 49 -41.49 21.60 57.95
N GLN A 50 -41.26 21.63 59.26
CA GLN A 50 -40.50 20.60 59.97
C GLN A 50 -41.24 19.26 59.99
N LEU A 51 -42.58 19.25 60.08
CA LEU A 51 -43.39 18.04 60.00
C LEU A 51 -43.37 17.44 58.59
N ILE A 52 -43.47 18.29 57.56
CA ILE A 52 -43.35 17.91 56.15
C ILE A 52 -41.92 17.42 55.86
N ALA A 53 -40.88 18.11 56.35
CA ALA A 53 -39.49 17.67 56.23
C ALA A 53 -39.24 16.36 56.99
N LYS A 54 -39.81 16.16 58.18
CA LYS A 54 -39.77 14.89 58.93
C LYS A 54 -40.52 13.75 58.23
N ARG A 55 -41.62 14.04 57.52
CA ARG A 55 -42.35 13.06 56.70
C ARG A 55 -41.64 12.74 55.38
N LEU A 56 -41.10 13.75 54.69
CA LEU A 56 -40.29 13.59 53.47
C LEU A 56 -38.99 12.85 53.75
N THR A 57 -38.31 13.15 54.86
CA THR A 57 -37.08 12.43 55.24
C THR A 57 -37.39 10.98 55.58
N ARG A 58 -38.47 10.67 56.30
CA ARG A 58 -38.90 9.26 56.55
C ARG A 58 -39.28 8.53 55.27
N LEU A 59 -40.10 9.14 54.41
CA LEU A 59 -40.47 8.57 53.11
C LEU A 59 -39.26 8.44 52.18
N SER A 60 -38.32 9.39 52.19
CA SER A 60 -37.09 9.32 51.38
C SER A 60 -36.12 8.27 51.90
N ARG A 61 -36.05 8.03 53.21
CA ARG A 61 -35.14 7.04 53.82
C ARG A 61 -35.67 5.63 53.56
N GLN A 62 -36.97 5.42 53.76
CA GLN A 62 -37.64 4.14 53.50
C GLN A 62 -37.76 3.83 52.00
N ALA A 63 -38.04 4.83 51.16
CA ALA A 63 -37.96 4.69 49.71
C ALA A 63 -36.52 4.47 49.24
N SER A 64 -35.52 5.15 49.82
CA SER A 64 -34.12 4.93 49.46
C SER A 64 -33.67 3.51 49.78
N ASP A 65 -34.05 2.95 50.92
CA ASP A 65 -33.65 1.59 51.31
C ASP A 65 -34.34 0.50 50.47
N GLN A 66 -35.55 0.75 49.95
CA GLN A 66 -36.24 -0.16 49.02
C GLN A 66 -35.79 0.02 47.55
N ILE A 67 -35.38 1.22 47.14
CA ILE A 67 -35.01 1.54 45.76
C ILE A 67 -33.51 1.26 45.49
N LYS A 68 -32.64 1.40 46.50
CA LYS A 68 -31.20 1.08 46.42
C LYS A 68 -30.89 -0.28 45.77
N PRO A 69 -31.47 -1.42 46.21
CA PRO A 69 -31.12 -2.74 45.64
C PRO A 69 -31.51 -2.89 44.17
N VAL A 70 -32.49 -2.12 43.69
CA VAL A 70 -32.92 -2.11 42.29
C VAL A 70 -32.08 -1.13 41.45
N LEU A 71 -31.76 0.04 42.00
CA LEU A 71 -31.06 1.11 41.27
C LEU A 71 -29.55 0.87 41.11
N ILE A 72 -28.91 0.31 42.15
CA ILE A 72 -27.46 0.04 42.17
C ILE A 72 -27.01 -0.90 41.04
N PRO A 73 -27.67 -2.05 40.77
CA PRO A 73 -27.27 -2.91 39.66
C PRO A 73 -27.48 -2.24 38.28
N ILE A 74 -28.57 -1.48 38.11
CA ILE A 74 -28.86 -0.74 36.87
C ILE A 74 -27.78 0.32 36.59
N LEU A 75 -27.38 1.10 37.59
CA LEU A 75 -26.30 2.08 37.47
C LEU A 75 -24.94 1.42 37.14
N LYS A 76 -24.67 0.25 37.71
CA LYS A 76 -23.46 -0.54 37.39
C LYS A 76 -23.48 -1.01 35.94
N GLU A 77 -24.61 -1.54 35.44
CA GLU A 77 -24.76 -1.92 34.03
C GLU A 77 -24.66 -0.72 33.07
N PHE A 78 -25.19 0.45 33.45
CA PHE A 78 -25.05 1.67 32.65
C PHE A 78 -23.59 2.16 32.60
N LYS A 79 -22.86 2.08 33.72
CA LYS A 79 -21.44 2.45 33.79
C LYS A 79 -20.57 1.50 32.96
N THR A 80 -20.85 0.19 32.98
CA THR A 80 -20.13 -0.79 32.14
C THR A 80 -20.50 -0.65 30.66
N ALA A 81 -21.78 -0.41 30.34
CA ALA A 81 -22.22 -0.11 28.99
C ALA A 81 -21.56 1.18 28.44
N GLY A 82 -21.50 2.24 29.24
CA GLY A 82 -20.83 3.50 28.89
C GLY A 82 -19.32 3.32 28.66
N LYS A 83 -18.64 2.56 29.52
CA LYS A 83 -17.22 2.19 29.32
C LYS A 83 -17.01 1.40 28.03
N LYS A 84 -17.88 0.43 27.73
CA LYS A 84 -17.82 -0.39 26.52
C LYS A 84 -18.10 0.40 25.24
N LEU A 85 -19.00 1.38 25.31
CA LEU A 85 -19.24 2.35 24.24
C LEU A 85 -18.02 3.25 24.03
N GLN A 86 -17.41 3.73 25.10
CA GLN A 86 -16.21 4.58 25.02
C GLN A 86 -15.00 3.83 24.44
N THR A 87 -14.77 2.57 24.83
CA THR A 87 -13.68 1.76 24.23
C THR A 87 -13.94 1.48 22.76
N ARG A 88 -15.18 1.11 22.39
CA ARG A 88 -15.57 0.91 20.99
C ARG A 88 -15.42 2.18 20.16
N ALA A 89 -15.77 3.34 20.70
CA ALA A 89 -15.58 4.62 20.01
C ALA A 89 -14.09 4.88 19.72
N LYS A 90 -13.21 4.66 20.70
CA LYS A 90 -11.75 4.78 20.52
C LYS A 90 -11.18 3.77 19.53
N GLU A 91 -11.64 2.52 19.58
CA GLU A 91 -11.25 1.47 18.63
C GLU A 91 -11.67 1.83 17.19
N LEU A 92 -12.90 2.32 17.01
CA LEU A 92 -13.40 2.80 15.71
C LEU A 92 -12.61 4.01 15.19
N GLU A 93 -12.20 4.94 16.07
CA GLU A 93 -11.34 6.05 15.67
C GLU A 93 -9.96 5.57 15.20
N ILE A 94 -9.34 4.62 15.92
CA ILE A 94 -8.05 4.02 15.55
C ILE A 94 -8.18 3.27 14.22
N GLU A 95 -9.23 2.47 14.06
CA GLU A 95 -9.50 1.74 12.82
C GLU A 95 -9.73 2.68 11.64
N ASN A 96 -10.53 3.73 11.82
CA ASN A 96 -10.76 4.73 10.79
C ASN A 96 -9.48 5.51 10.43
N LYS A 97 -8.64 5.84 11.41
CA LYS A 97 -7.31 6.44 11.16
C LYS A 97 -6.41 5.49 10.36
N LYS A 98 -6.36 4.20 10.73
CA LYS A 98 -5.63 3.17 9.98
C LYS A 98 -6.15 3.05 8.56
N ARG A 99 -7.46 2.88 8.37
CA ARG A 99 -8.11 2.81 7.04
C ARG A 99 -7.80 4.05 6.18
N LYS A 100 -7.81 5.24 6.78
CA LYS A 100 -7.46 6.49 6.07
C LYS A 100 -5.99 6.48 5.66
N GLN A 101 -5.09 6.06 6.56
CA GLN A 101 -3.67 5.94 6.27
C GLN A 101 -3.40 4.87 5.20
N ASP A 102 -4.10 3.74 5.24
CA ASP A 102 -3.99 2.67 4.25
C ASP A 102 -4.44 3.14 2.87
N LYS A 103 -5.52 3.94 2.81
CA LYS A 103 -5.95 4.60 1.56
C LYS A 103 -4.89 5.56 1.03
N ILE A 104 -4.30 6.38 1.89
CA ILE A 104 -3.23 7.32 1.51
C ILE A 104 -2.00 6.55 1.01
N ASN A 105 -1.58 5.51 1.73
CA ASN A 105 -0.44 4.67 1.34
C ASN A 105 -0.72 3.93 0.04
N LYS A 106 -1.95 3.41 -0.14
CA LYS A 106 -2.37 2.77 -1.40
C LYS A 106 -2.32 3.76 -2.55
N GLN A 107 -2.83 4.97 -2.37
CA GLN A 107 -2.82 6.01 -3.38
C GLN A 107 -1.39 6.46 -3.72
N LYS A 108 -0.53 6.61 -2.71
CA LYS A 108 0.90 6.93 -2.89
C LYS A 108 1.67 5.82 -3.61
N ASN A 109 1.29 4.56 -3.41
CA ASN A 109 1.87 3.41 -4.11
C ASN A 109 1.36 3.27 -5.56
N GLU A 110 0.18 3.82 -5.86
CA GLU A 110 -0.40 3.86 -7.21
C GLU A 110 0.05 5.07 -8.04
N ASP A 111 0.68 6.06 -7.39
CA ASP A 111 1.28 7.24 -7.99
C ASP A 111 2.72 6.93 -8.46
N PRO A 112 2.99 6.96 -9.78
CA PRO A 112 4.31 6.67 -10.32
C PRO A 112 5.38 7.69 -9.92
N VAL A 113 4.99 8.91 -9.53
CA VAL A 113 5.93 10.03 -9.30
C VAL A 113 6.22 10.26 -7.81
N ALA A 114 5.64 9.45 -6.91
CA ALA A 114 5.88 9.60 -5.48
C ALA A 114 7.34 9.31 -5.08
N ASP A 115 7.87 10.01 -4.08
CA ASP A 115 9.18 9.71 -3.46
C ASP A 115 10.40 9.56 -4.41
N THR A 116 10.44 10.30 -5.53
CA THR A 116 11.55 10.28 -6.51
C THR A 116 12.91 10.73 -5.98
N GLN A 117 12.96 11.26 -4.75
CA GLN A 117 14.19 11.59 -4.03
C GLN A 117 14.90 10.35 -3.49
N ASN A 118 14.16 9.28 -3.19
CA ASN A 118 14.73 8.01 -2.79
C ASN A 118 14.79 7.09 -4.02
N VAL A 119 15.99 7.02 -4.62
CA VAL A 119 16.27 6.26 -5.85
C VAL A 119 15.82 4.81 -5.76
N GLU A 120 16.12 4.13 -4.65
CA GLU A 120 15.81 2.71 -4.45
C GLU A 120 14.29 2.48 -4.41
N VAL A 121 13.57 3.34 -3.68
CA VAL A 121 12.10 3.28 -3.60
C VAL A 121 11.45 3.61 -4.95
N ALA A 122 11.99 4.59 -5.68
CA ALA A 122 11.49 4.97 -6.99
C ALA A 122 11.68 3.83 -8.02
N ILE A 123 12.85 3.18 -8.03
CA ILE A 123 13.13 2.01 -8.89
C ILE A 123 12.19 0.86 -8.55
N ALA A 124 12.08 0.47 -7.28
CA ALA A 124 11.21 -0.62 -6.86
C ALA A 124 9.73 -0.38 -7.24
N ARG A 125 9.28 0.88 -7.19
CA ARG A 125 7.93 1.23 -7.65
C ARG A 125 7.78 1.09 -9.17
N ALA A 126 8.75 1.59 -9.94
CA ALA A 126 8.73 1.48 -11.38
C ALA A 126 8.74 0.00 -11.83
N GLU A 127 9.56 -0.83 -11.18
CA GLU A 127 9.60 -2.28 -11.38
C GLU A 127 8.25 -2.93 -11.10
N LYS A 128 7.59 -2.55 -9.99
CA LYS A 128 6.26 -3.07 -9.67
C LYS A 128 5.21 -2.73 -10.74
N PHE A 129 5.25 -1.52 -11.31
CA PHE A 129 4.36 -1.18 -12.42
C PHE A 129 4.69 -1.99 -13.69
N ARG A 130 5.97 -2.21 -13.97
CA ARG A 130 6.44 -3.02 -15.09
C ARG A 130 6.00 -4.48 -14.95
N GLU A 131 6.17 -5.08 -13.78
CA GLU A 131 5.72 -6.44 -13.47
C GLU A 131 4.20 -6.59 -13.57
N ALA A 132 3.46 -5.55 -13.18
CA ALA A 132 2.01 -5.49 -13.34
C ALA A 132 1.56 -5.27 -14.81
N GLY A 133 2.50 -5.14 -15.76
CA GLY A 133 2.23 -4.85 -17.16
C GLY A 133 1.74 -3.42 -17.42
N ASN A 134 1.78 -2.54 -16.42
CA ASN A 134 1.40 -1.14 -16.56
C ASN A 134 2.60 -0.32 -17.06
N PHE A 135 2.96 -0.53 -18.32
CA PHE A 135 4.17 0.04 -18.93
C PHE A 135 4.17 1.57 -18.88
N LYS A 136 3.02 2.22 -19.09
CA LYS A 136 2.90 3.68 -19.02
C LYS A 136 3.25 4.23 -17.63
N LYS A 137 2.74 3.62 -16.56
CA LYS A 137 3.10 4.04 -15.20
C LYS A 137 4.56 3.73 -14.86
N ALA A 138 5.10 2.63 -15.37
CA ALA A 138 6.51 2.31 -15.20
C ALA A 138 7.41 3.35 -15.88
N GLU A 139 7.08 3.73 -17.12
CA GLU A 139 7.74 4.82 -17.87
C GLU A 139 7.67 6.14 -17.10
N GLU A 140 6.48 6.55 -16.66
CA GLU A 140 6.29 7.79 -15.88
C GLU A 140 7.17 7.80 -14.62
N ALA A 141 7.29 6.67 -13.93
CA ALA A 141 8.12 6.53 -12.74
C ALA A 141 9.63 6.62 -13.04
N TYR A 142 10.12 5.92 -14.06
CA TYR A 142 11.53 6.00 -14.48
C TYR A 142 11.88 7.40 -15.01
N VAL A 143 11.01 8.02 -15.81
CA VAL A 143 11.22 9.38 -16.32
C VAL A 143 11.23 10.39 -15.17
N ALA A 144 10.35 10.23 -14.18
CA ALA A 144 10.35 11.09 -13.00
C ALA A 144 11.63 10.96 -12.18
N LEU A 145 12.17 9.74 -12.05
CA LEU A 145 13.47 9.50 -11.43
C LEU A 145 14.62 10.12 -12.25
N LEU A 146 14.58 10.04 -13.57
CA LEU A 146 15.59 10.67 -14.44
C LEU A 146 15.54 12.21 -14.42
N LYS A 147 14.40 12.81 -14.04
CA LYS A 147 14.33 14.26 -13.79
C LYS A 147 15.09 14.68 -12.53
N THR A 148 15.12 13.83 -11.50
CA THR A 148 15.87 14.09 -10.26
C THR A 148 17.33 13.65 -10.37
N ASP A 149 17.59 12.50 -10.98
CA ASP A 149 18.92 11.96 -11.25
C ASP A 149 19.07 11.60 -12.74
N SER A 150 19.46 12.61 -13.52
CA SER A 150 19.60 12.51 -14.99
C SER A 150 20.64 11.51 -15.49
N LYS A 151 21.51 11.00 -14.62
CA LYS A 151 22.60 10.06 -14.99
C LYS A 151 22.41 8.66 -14.42
N ASN A 152 21.22 8.37 -13.89
CA ASN A 152 20.94 7.08 -13.28
C ASN A 152 20.88 5.95 -14.32
N LEU A 153 21.91 5.11 -14.36
CA LEU A 153 22.00 4.02 -15.36
C LEU A 153 20.96 2.92 -15.13
N ASN A 154 20.63 2.61 -13.87
CA ASN A 154 19.57 1.64 -13.53
C ASN A 154 18.20 2.11 -14.04
N ALA A 155 17.91 3.41 -13.93
CA ALA A 155 16.66 3.97 -14.42
C ALA A 155 16.55 3.88 -15.95
N TYR A 156 17.65 4.13 -16.68
CA TYR A 156 17.67 3.94 -18.14
C TYR A 156 17.54 2.47 -18.56
N GLU A 157 18.16 1.53 -17.83
CA GLU A 157 17.98 0.10 -18.07
C GLU A 157 16.53 -0.32 -17.86
N GLY A 158 15.93 0.04 -16.72
CA GLY A 158 14.53 -0.26 -16.45
C GLY A 158 13.58 0.36 -17.48
N LEU A 159 13.87 1.59 -17.92
CA LEU A 159 13.12 2.25 -18.99
C LEU A 159 13.27 1.53 -20.34
N THR A 160 14.47 1.05 -20.67
CA THR A 160 14.72 0.24 -21.86
C THR A 160 13.91 -1.05 -21.82
N GLU A 161 13.88 -1.74 -20.67
CA GLU A 161 13.10 -2.97 -20.49
C GLU A 161 11.60 -2.70 -20.63
N VAL A 162 11.10 -1.60 -20.07
CA VAL A 162 9.70 -1.17 -20.25
C VAL A 162 9.36 -0.98 -21.72
N TYR A 163 10.19 -0.26 -22.49
CA TYR A 163 9.96 -0.07 -23.92
C TYR A 163 10.05 -1.39 -24.70
N LEU A 164 10.99 -2.28 -24.36
CA LEU A 164 11.08 -3.62 -24.96
C LEU A 164 9.83 -4.45 -24.72
N MET A 165 9.31 -4.47 -23.48
CA MET A 165 8.08 -5.18 -23.12
C MET A 165 6.84 -4.57 -23.79
N ALA A 166 6.81 -3.25 -23.93
CA ALA A 166 5.78 -2.51 -24.68
C ALA A 166 5.93 -2.66 -26.21
N LYS A 167 7.01 -3.28 -26.69
CA LYS A 167 7.39 -3.40 -28.12
C LYS A 167 7.62 -2.05 -28.81
N GLU A 168 7.96 -1.03 -28.03
CA GLU A 168 8.32 0.30 -28.48
C GLU A 168 9.82 0.35 -28.85
N TYR A 169 10.17 -0.38 -29.90
CA TYR A 169 11.57 -0.63 -30.27
C TYR A 169 12.37 0.63 -30.62
N GLY A 170 11.72 1.69 -31.14
CA GLY A 170 12.36 2.96 -31.44
C GLY A 170 12.84 3.66 -30.17
N GLN A 171 11.96 3.82 -29.19
CA GLN A 171 12.27 4.42 -27.90
C GLN A 171 13.31 3.59 -27.13
N ALA A 172 13.21 2.27 -27.19
CA ALA A 172 14.21 1.37 -26.60
C ALA A 172 15.60 1.59 -27.23
N GLU A 173 15.67 1.68 -28.57
CA GLU A 173 16.93 1.92 -29.28
C GLU A 173 17.56 3.26 -28.87
N GLU A 174 16.77 4.34 -28.85
CA GLU A 174 17.22 5.67 -28.45
C GLU A 174 17.74 5.69 -27.02
N THR A 175 17.03 5.02 -26.11
CA THR A 175 17.40 4.93 -24.68
C THR A 175 18.76 4.24 -24.52
N CYS A 176 18.97 3.08 -25.14
CA CYS A 176 20.27 2.40 -25.11
C CYS A 176 21.39 3.23 -25.74
N ARG A 177 21.13 3.89 -26.87
CA ARG A 177 22.11 4.77 -27.54
C ARG A 177 22.51 5.94 -26.66
N TYR A 178 21.55 6.52 -25.94
CA TYR A 178 21.81 7.57 -24.97
C TYR A 178 22.70 7.06 -23.82
N VAL A 179 22.41 5.88 -23.26
CA VAL A 179 23.26 5.27 -22.22
C VAL A 179 24.68 5.04 -22.73
N ILE A 180 24.84 4.49 -23.94
CA ILE A 180 26.17 4.28 -24.55
C ILE A 180 26.92 5.62 -24.67
N LYS A 181 26.25 6.69 -25.07
CA LYS A 181 26.84 8.03 -25.16
C LYS A 181 27.21 8.59 -23.78
N LEU A 182 26.32 8.42 -22.79
CA LEU A 182 26.49 8.89 -21.41
C LEU A 182 27.66 8.18 -20.71
N VAL A 183 27.77 6.88 -20.92
CA VAL A 183 28.83 6.03 -20.35
C VAL A 183 30.18 6.29 -21.04
N GLY A 184 30.19 6.70 -22.32
CA GLY A 184 31.37 7.22 -23.01
C GLY A 184 32.56 6.24 -23.11
N LYS A 185 33.78 6.78 -23.31
CA LYS A 185 35.03 6.00 -23.23
C LYS A 185 35.26 5.60 -21.78
N VAL A 186 34.67 4.47 -21.38
CA VAL A 186 34.82 3.88 -20.05
C VAL A 186 36.31 3.77 -19.71
N LYS A 187 36.72 4.37 -18.59
CA LYS A 187 38.06 4.14 -18.05
C LYS A 187 38.15 2.65 -17.69
N ALA A 188 39.23 2.00 -18.12
CA ALA A 188 39.50 0.61 -17.74
C ALA A 188 39.43 0.49 -16.21
N GLY A 189 38.46 -0.30 -15.70
CA GLY A 189 38.27 -0.54 -14.27
C GLY A 189 36.89 -0.17 -13.69
N ASP A 190 36.07 0.65 -14.35
CA ASP A 190 34.71 0.97 -13.87
C ASP A 190 33.74 -0.19 -14.19
N LYS A 191 33.78 -1.22 -13.34
CA LYS A 191 32.99 -2.46 -13.51
C LYS A 191 31.48 -2.19 -13.61
N THR A 192 30.97 -1.22 -12.85
CA THR A 192 29.55 -0.86 -12.84
C THR A 192 29.14 -0.28 -14.20
N LYS A 193 29.89 0.68 -14.74
CA LYS A 193 29.58 1.22 -16.07
C LYS A 193 29.80 0.20 -17.18
N LEU A 194 30.81 -0.66 -17.07
CA LEU A 194 31.00 -1.77 -18.00
C LEU A 194 29.81 -2.73 -17.99
N HIS A 195 29.22 -2.97 -16.82
CA HIS A 195 28.00 -3.76 -16.69
C HIS A 195 26.84 -3.13 -17.44
N HIS A 196 26.50 -1.88 -17.16
CA HIS A 196 25.41 -1.19 -17.86
C HIS A 196 25.63 -1.07 -19.36
N LEU A 197 26.89 -0.86 -19.78
CA LEU A 197 27.24 -0.85 -21.19
C LEU A 197 27.01 -2.22 -21.82
N ALA A 198 27.35 -3.32 -21.15
CA ALA A 198 27.14 -4.67 -21.65
C ALA A 198 25.64 -5.01 -21.76
N VAL A 199 24.84 -4.61 -20.76
CA VAL A 199 23.38 -4.76 -20.78
C VAL A 199 22.77 -4.00 -21.95
N CYS A 200 23.07 -2.70 -22.11
CA CYS A 200 22.55 -1.91 -23.23
C CYS A 200 22.96 -2.47 -24.61
N ARG A 201 24.16 -3.06 -24.72
CA ARG A 201 24.61 -3.73 -25.96
C ARG A 201 23.80 -5.00 -26.21
N ALA A 202 23.51 -5.79 -25.17
CA ALA A 202 22.65 -6.96 -25.30
C ALA A 202 21.22 -6.55 -25.69
N ASP A 203 20.65 -5.54 -25.03
CA ASP A 203 19.30 -5.05 -25.31
C ASP A 203 19.19 -4.49 -26.73
N LEU A 204 20.16 -3.71 -27.22
CA LEU A 204 20.21 -3.32 -28.63
C LEU A 204 20.24 -4.51 -29.59
N GLY A 205 20.93 -5.59 -29.22
CA GLY A 205 20.90 -6.82 -29.99
C GLY A 205 19.50 -7.42 -30.07
N GLU A 206 18.78 -7.48 -28.95
CA GLU A 206 17.39 -7.95 -28.91
C GLU A 206 16.44 -7.03 -29.70
N ILE A 207 16.62 -5.71 -29.57
CA ILE A 207 15.87 -4.68 -30.32
C ILE A 207 16.08 -4.89 -31.83
N TYR A 208 17.32 -4.96 -32.30
CA TYR A 208 17.59 -5.15 -33.74
C TYR A 208 17.07 -6.48 -34.27
N LYS A 209 17.18 -7.55 -33.47
CA LYS A 209 16.59 -8.84 -33.82
C LYS A 209 15.07 -8.71 -33.98
N ALA A 210 14.39 -8.04 -33.05
CA ALA A 210 12.94 -7.81 -33.12
C ALA A 210 12.53 -6.94 -34.32
N MET A 211 13.37 -5.99 -34.71
CA MET A 211 13.20 -5.16 -35.91
C MET A 211 13.58 -5.86 -37.23
N GLY A 212 13.91 -7.15 -37.21
CA GLY A 212 14.29 -7.89 -38.42
C GLY A 212 15.67 -7.53 -38.98
N LYS A 213 16.59 -7.03 -38.14
CA LYS A 213 17.97 -6.65 -38.48
C LYS A 213 18.99 -7.57 -37.79
N PRO A 214 19.03 -8.87 -38.14
CA PRO A 214 19.81 -9.86 -37.39
C PRO A 214 21.33 -9.65 -37.48
N ASP A 215 21.86 -9.08 -38.57
CA ASP A 215 23.29 -8.78 -38.68
C ASP A 215 23.72 -7.69 -37.68
N LYS A 216 22.89 -6.65 -37.50
CA LYS A 216 23.14 -5.62 -36.47
C LYS A 216 23.02 -6.21 -35.07
N ALA A 217 22.10 -7.15 -34.87
CA ALA A 217 21.96 -7.85 -33.60
C ALA A 217 23.24 -8.64 -33.26
N LEU A 218 23.81 -9.34 -34.24
CA LEU A 218 25.07 -10.07 -34.09
C LEU A 218 26.20 -9.16 -33.62
N ASP A 219 26.36 -7.98 -34.24
CA ASP A 219 27.39 -7.02 -33.86
C ASP A 219 27.24 -6.53 -32.42
N GLU A 220 26.01 -6.24 -31.99
CA GLU A 220 25.74 -5.75 -30.63
C GLU A 220 25.92 -6.84 -29.58
N PHE A 221 25.49 -8.08 -29.85
CA PHE A 221 25.75 -9.21 -28.96
C PHE A 221 27.25 -9.53 -28.84
N ARG A 222 28.02 -9.43 -29.93
CA ARG A 222 29.49 -9.56 -29.89
C ARG A 222 30.12 -8.50 -28.98
N LYS A 223 29.63 -7.25 -29.01
CA LYS A 223 30.10 -6.18 -28.12
C LYS A 223 29.75 -6.47 -26.66
N ALA A 224 28.54 -6.97 -26.38
CA ALA A 224 28.14 -7.37 -25.02
C ALA A 224 29.05 -8.48 -24.46
N VAL A 225 29.29 -9.54 -25.25
CA VAL A 225 30.21 -10.64 -24.88
C VAL A 225 31.64 -10.14 -24.71
N LYS A 226 32.11 -9.18 -25.52
CA LYS A 226 33.45 -8.59 -25.34
C LYS A 226 33.59 -7.86 -24.00
N LEU A 227 32.53 -7.20 -23.53
CA LEU A 227 32.51 -6.48 -22.26
C LEU A 227 32.40 -7.44 -21.07
N GLN A 228 31.66 -8.54 -21.22
CA GLN A 228 31.53 -9.59 -20.21
C GLN A 228 31.68 -10.99 -20.84
N PRO A 229 32.91 -11.50 -21.02
CA PRO A 229 33.18 -12.73 -21.77
C PRO A 229 32.60 -14.01 -21.16
N ASN A 230 32.37 -14.01 -19.85
CA ASN A 230 31.92 -15.17 -19.08
C ASN A 230 30.48 -15.00 -18.59
N ASN A 231 29.67 -14.16 -19.25
CA ASN A 231 28.25 -14.02 -18.91
C ASN A 231 27.42 -15.03 -19.74
N PRO A 232 26.80 -16.05 -19.11
CA PRO A 232 26.03 -17.07 -19.83
C PRO A 232 24.87 -16.49 -20.65
N ARG A 233 24.22 -15.42 -20.16
CA ARG A 233 23.10 -14.77 -20.87
C ARG A 233 23.57 -14.21 -22.22
N TYR A 234 24.71 -13.53 -22.25
CA TYR A 234 25.21 -12.92 -23.49
C TYR A 234 25.75 -13.95 -24.48
N LEU A 235 26.38 -15.02 -23.97
CA LEU A 235 26.79 -16.16 -24.78
C LEU A 235 25.58 -16.89 -25.39
N ASP A 236 24.50 -17.09 -24.64
CA ASP A 236 23.25 -17.66 -25.14
C ASP A 236 22.58 -16.78 -26.21
N LEU A 237 22.53 -15.46 -26.00
CA LEU A 237 22.02 -14.50 -26.99
C LEU A 237 22.85 -14.52 -28.29
N LEU A 238 24.18 -14.49 -28.15
CA LEU A 238 25.11 -14.58 -29.28
C LEU A 238 24.93 -15.90 -30.05
N LEU A 239 24.84 -17.02 -29.33
CA LEU A 239 24.66 -18.33 -29.93
C LEU A 239 23.34 -18.42 -30.73
N LYS A 240 22.24 -17.94 -30.15
CA LYS A 240 20.93 -17.92 -30.82
C LYS A 240 20.95 -17.09 -32.10
N ILE A 241 21.62 -15.94 -32.12
CA ILE A 241 21.71 -15.13 -33.34
C ILE A 241 22.61 -15.80 -34.39
N CYS A 242 23.70 -16.48 -33.98
CA CYS A 242 24.56 -17.23 -34.90
C CYS A 242 23.80 -18.37 -35.58
N ILE A 243 22.98 -19.10 -34.82
CA ILE A 243 22.10 -20.15 -35.37
C ILE A 243 21.09 -19.54 -36.34
N LEU A 244 20.46 -18.40 -36.00
CA LEU A 244 19.50 -17.71 -36.87
C LEU A 244 20.14 -17.29 -38.21
N LEU A 245 21.36 -16.76 -38.16
CA LEU A 245 22.14 -16.33 -39.32
C LEU A 245 22.84 -17.49 -40.04
N LYS A 246 22.69 -18.73 -39.55
CA LYS A 246 23.39 -19.93 -40.04
C LYS A 246 24.92 -19.79 -40.04
N ASN A 247 25.47 -18.95 -39.17
CA ASN A 247 26.92 -18.79 -38.98
C ASN A 247 27.44 -19.92 -38.09
N ARG A 248 27.66 -21.09 -38.70
CA ARG A 248 28.04 -22.32 -38.01
C ARG A 248 29.34 -22.18 -37.21
N SER A 249 30.40 -21.68 -37.83
CA SER A 249 31.72 -21.60 -37.20
C SER A 249 31.66 -20.80 -35.90
N LEU A 250 31.00 -19.63 -35.93
CA LEU A 250 30.84 -18.81 -34.73
C LEU A 250 29.88 -19.43 -33.71
N ALA A 251 28.86 -20.17 -34.16
CA ALA A 251 27.95 -20.88 -33.27
C ALA A 251 28.67 -22.00 -32.49
N GLU A 252 29.54 -22.77 -33.14
CA GLU A 252 30.34 -23.82 -32.49
C GLU A 252 31.31 -23.21 -31.45
N GLU A 253 32.02 -22.14 -31.82
CA GLU A 253 32.91 -21.41 -30.90
C GLU A 253 32.14 -20.88 -29.68
N THR A 254 30.98 -20.27 -29.90
CA THR A 254 30.17 -19.68 -28.83
C THR A 254 29.56 -20.77 -27.94
N LEU A 255 29.15 -21.90 -28.51
CA LEU A 255 28.65 -23.04 -27.75
C LEU A 255 29.72 -23.62 -26.83
N ALA A 256 30.94 -23.84 -27.33
CA ALA A 256 32.05 -24.33 -26.50
C ALA A 256 32.30 -23.40 -25.29
N ARG A 257 32.36 -22.09 -25.54
CA ARG A 257 32.49 -21.09 -24.46
C ARG A 257 31.32 -21.11 -23.47
N LEU A 258 30.10 -21.34 -23.95
CA LEU A 258 28.92 -21.45 -23.09
C LEU A 258 28.96 -22.72 -22.25
N GLU A 259 29.43 -23.85 -22.80
CA GLU A 259 29.64 -25.11 -22.07
C GLU A 259 30.67 -24.95 -20.95
N ASP A 260 31.76 -24.20 -21.20
CA ASP A 260 32.81 -23.93 -20.21
C ASP A 260 32.29 -23.09 -19.02
N VAL A 261 31.41 -22.12 -19.29
CA VAL A 261 30.89 -21.20 -18.27
C VAL A 261 29.67 -21.77 -17.55
N ASP A 262 28.81 -22.53 -18.24
CA ASP A 262 27.59 -23.13 -17.70
C ASP A 262 27.37 -24.55 -18.23
N SER A 263 28.16 -25.48 -17.70
CA SER A 263 28.09 -26.91 -18.03
C SER A 263 26.77 -27.59 -17.60
N SER A 264 25.98 -26.93 -16.75
CA SER A 264 24.70 -27.43 -16.24
C SER A 264 23.51 -27.06 -17.13
N ASN A 265 23.73 -26.26 -18.17
CA ASN A 265 22.67 -25.74 -19.02
C ASN A 265 21.96 -26.86 -19.80
N ARG A 266 20.73 -27.15 -19.39
CA ARG A 266 19.89 -28.22 -19.94
C ARG A 266 19.64 -28.08 -21.45
N LYS A 267 19.80 -26.88 -22.02
CA LYS A 267 19.55 -26.58 -23.43
C LYS A 267 20.75 -26.89 -24.34
N LEU A 268 21.95 -27.15 -23.79
CA LEU A 268 23.18 -27.35 -24.58
C LEU A 268 23.04 -28.50 -25.59
N LYS A 269 22.40 -29.61 -25.20
CA LYS A 269 22.17 -30.75 -26.09
C LYS A 269 21.30 -30.38 -27.30
N ASP A 270 20.25 -29.58 -27.08
CA ASP A 270 19.34 -29.17 -28.15
C ASP A 270 19.99 -28.13 -29.06
N LEU A 271 20.80 -27.22 -28.51
CA LEU A 271 21.57 -26.24 -29.27
C LEU A 271 22.63 -26.92 -30.16
N ARG A 272 23.34 -27.92 -29.63
CA ARG A 272 24.29 -28.72 -30.43
C ARG A 272 23.61 -29.38 -31.62
N LYS A 273 22.45 -30.01 -31.41
CA LYS A 273 21.64 -30.59 -32.50
C LYS A 273 21.20 -29.56 -33.54
N GLN A 274 20.85 -28.34 -33.13
CA GLN A 274 20.49 -27.27 -34.07
C GLN A 274 21.68 -26.90 -34.97
N ILE A 275 22.88 -26.77 -34.39
CA ILE A 275 24.11 -26.46 -35.14
C ILE A 275 24.49 -27.59 -36.10
N GLU A 276 24.40 -28.85 -35.67
CA GLU A 276 24.65 -30.02 -36.53
C GLU A 276 23.68 -30.10 -37.72
N LYS A 277 22.42 -29.69 -37.54
CA LYS A 277 21.46 -29.64 -38.66
C LYS A 277 21.85 -28.60 -39.71
N LEU A 278 22.59 -27.55 -39.34
CA LEU A 278 23.09 -26.55 -40.30
C LEU A 278 24.08 -27.18 -41.31
N SER A 279 24.81 -28.26 -40.96
CA SER A 279 25.70 -28.97 -41.94
C SER A 279 24.97 -29.80 -42.99
N LYS A 280 23.71 -30.18 -42.77
CA LYS A 280 23.02 -31.12 -43.67
C LYS A 280 22.32 -30.44 -44.85
N VAL A 281 22.50 -29.12 -45.00
CA VAL A 281 21.76 -28.27 -45.95
C VAL A 281 22.70 -27.52 -46.90
N SER A 282 23.98 -27.90 -46.96
CA SER A 282 24.98 -27.38 -47.91
C SER A 282 25.31 -28.40 -48.97
#